data_AF-A0A9R1MU11-F1
#
_entry.id   AF-A0A9R1MU11-F1
#
_cell.length_a   1.000
_cell.length_b   1.000
_cell.length_c   1.000
_cell.angle_alpha   90.00
_cell.angle_beta   90.00
_cell.angle_gamma   90.00
#
_symmetry.space_group_name_H-M   'P 1'
#
loop_
_entity.id
_entity.type
_entity.pdbx_description
1 polymer ?
#
loop_
_entity_poly.entity_id
_entity_poly.type
_entity_poly.pdbx_seq_one_letter_code
_entity_poly.pdbx_strand_id
1 'polypeptide(L)'
;MGAKLSCFSNHGGILSQQPHQPAPVRVIAADGSLKELPASPRVTVSNVLGGNAASFFVCSSDALYFDQSPPALASGEVLQAGQIYFVLPAALLWRPLSSAEMASLAV
;
A
#
# COMPACT_ATOMS: atom_id res chain seq x y z
N MET A 1 -40.41 13.82 -32.49
CA MET A 1 -40.74 13.41 -31.11
C MET A 1 -39.59 13.86 -30.23
N GLY A 2 -39.73 15.01 -29.56
CA GLY A 2 -38.66 15.63 -28.79
C GLY A 2 -38.60 15.04 -27.38
N ALA A 3 -37.48 14.41 -27.04
CA ALA A 3 -37.25 13.93 -25.69
C ALA A 3 -36.93 15.11 -24.77
N LYS A 4 -37.73 15.21 -23.71
CA LYS A 4 -37.74 16.26 -22.70
C LYS A 4 -36.54 16.06 -21.76
N LEU A 5 -35.75 17.12 -21.59
CA LEU A 5 -34.60 17.20 -20.70
C LEU A 5 -35.08 17.46 -19.27
N SER A 6 -34.72 16.57 -18.34
CA SER A 6 -34.68 16.77 -16.89
C SER A 6 -34.10 15.47 -16.29
N CYS A 7 -33.11 15.47 -15.41
CA CYS A 7 -33.19 16.04 -14.08
C CYS A 7 -31.83 16.59 -13.58
N PHE A 8 -31.92 17.69 -12.85
CA PHE A 8 -30.86 18.29 -12.05
C PHE A 8 -30.96 17.70 -10.63
N SER A 9 -29.88 17.12 -10.12
CA SER A 9 -29.76 16.79 -8.70
C SER A 9 -28.50 17.43 -8.17
N ASN A 10 -28.68 18.54 -7.45
CA ASN A 10 -27.65 19.24 -6.71
C ASN A 10 -27.64 18.71 -5.27
N HIS A 11 -26.81 17.71 -5.00
CA HIS A 11 -26.42 17.31 -3.64
C HIS A 11 -24.88 17.26 -3.60
N GLY A 12 -24.31 17.94 -2.61
CA GLY A 12 -22.93 18.42 -2.61
C GLY A 12 -21.85 17.34 -2.53
N GLY A 13 -20.66 17.74 -2.99
CA GLY A 13 -19.44 16.95 -2.93
C GLY A 13 -19.09 16.37 -4.30
N ILE A 14 -18.05 16.92 -4.92
CA ILE A 14 -17.41 16.39 -6.12
C ILE A 14 -17.23 14.87 -5.98
N LEU A 15 -17.78 14.11 -6.92
CA LEU A 15 -17.14 13.00 -7.61
C LEU A 15 -18.13 12.49 -8.67
N SER A 16 -17.88 12.93 -9.89
CA SER A 16 -18.47 12.47 -11.13
C SER A 16 -18.57 10.95 -11.17
N GLN A 17 -19.67 10.46 -11.72
CA GLN A 17 -19.87 9.07 -12.13
C GLN A 17 -18.69 8.62 -13.01
N GLN A 18 -17.70 7.93 -12.43
CA GLN A 18 -16.76 7.12 -13.18
C GLN A 18 -17.25 5.67 -13.17
N PRO A 19 -16.91 4.85 -14.19
CA PRO A 19 -17.25 3.43 -14.20
C PRO A 19 -16.83 2.83 -12.86
N HIS A 20 -17.54 1.84 -12.32
CA HIS A 20 -17.11 1.08 -11.13
C HIS A 20 -15.72 0.44 -11.38
N GLN A 21 -14.67 1.24 -11.35
CA GLN A 21 -13.30 0.78 -11.42
C GLN A 21 -12.98 0.28 -10.02
N PRO A 22 -12.57 -1.00 -9.88
CA PRO A 22 -12.23 -1.54 -8.58
C PRO A 22 -11.13 -0.68 -7.94
N ALA A 23 -11.29 -0.40 -6.65
CA ALA A 23 -10.40 0.49 -5.90
C ALA A 23 -8.94 0.02 -6.02
N PRO A 24 -7.97 0.93 -6.26
CA PRO A 24 -6.57 0.53 -6.45
C PRO A 24 -5.98 -0.06 -5.16
N VAL A 25 -4.95 -0.88 -5.32
CA VAL A 25 -4.10 -1.31 -4.21
C VAL A 25 -3.12 -0.18 -3.92
N ARG A 26 -3.03 0.25 -2.66
CA ARG A 26 -2.15 1.35 -2.25
C ARG A 26 -0.94 0.79 -1.53
N VAL A 27 0.25 1.12 -2.02
CA VAL A 27 1.53 0.70 -1.42
C VAL A 27 2.35 1.93 -1.08
N ILE A 28 2.67 2.09 0.19
CA ILE A 28 3.58 3.14 0.67
C ILE A 28 4.98 2.54 0.71
N ALA A 29 5.87 3.05 -0.14
CA ALA A 29 7.26 2.62 -0.19
C ALA A 29 8.03 3.10 1.06
N ALA A 30 9.21 2.53 1.28
CA ALA A 30 10.03 2.83 2.47
C ALA A 30 10.55 4.28 2.53
N ASP A 31 10.53 4.99 1.40
CA ASP A 31 10.82 6.42 1.29
C ASP A 31 9.60 7.31 1.64
N GLY A 32 8.46 6.70 1.97
CA GLY A 32 7.19 7.38 2.24
C GLY A 32 6.35 7.67 0.98
N SER A 33 6.83 7.30 -0.21
CA SER A 33 6.10 7.54 -1.46
C SER A 33 4.92 6.58 -1.62
N LEU A 34 3.73 7.12 -1.90
CA LEU A 34 2.53 6.32 -2.21
C LEU A 34 2.52 5.90 -3.69
N LYS A 35 2.38 4.59 -3.94
CA LYS A 35 2.16 4.01 -5.27
C LYS A 35 0.81 3.32 -5.32
N GLU A 36 -0.01 3.72 -6.28
CA GLU A 36 -1.30 3.09 -6.55
C GLU A 36 -1.12 2.07 -7.67
N LEU A 37 -1.47 0.81 -7.38
CA LEU A 37 -1.41 -0.30 -8.31
C LEU A 37 -2.84 -0.65 -8.73
N PRO A 38 -3.06 -1.00 -10.01
CA PRO A 38 -4.38 -1.39 -10.47
C PRO A 38 -4.84 -2.66 -9.74
N ALA A 39 -6.15 -2.74 -9.43
CA ALA A 39 -6.74 -3.91 -8.77
C ALA A 39 -6.71 -5.19 -9.63
N SER A 40 -6.37 -5.07 -10.91
CA SER A 40 -6.28 -6.18 -11.86
C SER A 40 -5.16 -5.87 -12.85
N PRO A 41 -4.22 -6.80 -13.10
CA PRO A 41 -4.11 -8.17 -12.57
C PRO A 41 -3.77 -8.23 -11.08
N ARG A 42 -3.88 -9.43 -10.47
CA ARG A 42 -3.55 -9.66 -9.05
C ARG A 42 -2.12 -9.22 -8.74
N VAL A 43 -1.97 -8.27 -7.84
CA VAL A 43 -0.68 -7.80 -7.35
C VAL A 43 -0.25 -8.69 -6.18
N THR A 44 0.91 -9.33 -6.29
CA THR A 44 1.52 -10.08 -5.19
C THR A 44 2.60 -9.28 -4.48
N VAL A 45 2.91 -9.67 -3.25
CA VAL A 45 4.01 -9.10 -2.46
C VAL A 45 5.35 -9.23 -3.20
N SER A 46 5.62 -10.36 -3.86
CA SER A 46 6.82 -10.51 -4.72
C SER A 46 6.90 -9.44 -5.82
N ASN A 47 5.76 -9.08 -6.42
CA ASN A 47 5.71 -8.10 -7.50
C ASN A 47 5.98 -6.67 -7.00
N VAL A 48 5.57 -6.37 -5.77
CA VAL A 48 5.83 -5.08 -5.12
C VAL A 48 7.29 -4.94 -4.70
N LEU A 49 7.86 -6.00 -4.11
CA LEU A 49 9.25 -6.00 -3.63
C LEU A 49 10.26 -6.17 -4.77
N GLY A 50 9.90 -6.91 -5.82
CA GLY A 50 10.80 -7.22 -6.93
C GLY A 50 12.13 -7.81 -6.44
N GLY A 51 13.24 -7.27 -6.95
CA GLY A 51 14.60 -7.68 -6.54
C GLY A 51 14.98 -7.27 -5.11
N ASN A 52 14.14 -6.51 -4.41
CA ASN A 52 14.44 -5.98 -3.09
C ASN A 52 13.83 -6.82 -1.94
N ALA A 53 13.27 -7.99 -2.26
CA ALA A 53 12.64 -8.88 -1.30
C ALA A 53 13.59 -9.40 -0.19
N ALA A 54 14.90 -9.27 -0.36
CA ALA A 54 15.89 -9.61 0.66
C ALA A 54 16.06 -8.52 1.74
N SER A 55 15.79 -7.26 1.40
CA SER A 55 16.02 -6.11 2.30
C SER A 55 14.74 -5.44 2.77
N PHE A 56 13.58 -5.81 2.22
CA PHE A 56 12.28 -5.20 2.53
C PHE A 56 11.19 -6.26 2.61
N PHE A 57 10.14 -5.94 3.34
CA PHE A 57 8.92 -6.73 3.45
C PHE A 57 7.69 -5.84 3.27
N VAL A 58 6.53 -6.46 3.01
CA VAL A 58 5.25 -5.75 2.92
C VAL A 58 4.40 -6.10 4.13
N CYS A 59 3.75 -5.10 4.72
CA CYS A 59 2.81 -5.26 5.83
C CYS A 59 1.48 -4.58 5.49
N SER A 60 0.37 -5.13 6.01
CA SER A 60 -0.94 -4.47 5.93
C SER A 60 -1.02 -3.34 6.94
N SER A 61 -1.54 -2.18 6.51
CA SER A 61 -1.80 -1.04 7.40
C SER A 61 -2.68 -1.39 8.61
N ASP A 62 -3.67 -2.26 8.42
CA ASP A 62 -4.60 -2.70 9.46
C ASP A 62 -3.92 -3.55 10.56
N ALA A 63 -2.80 -4.17 10.22
CA ALA A 63 -2.04 -5.04 11.12
C ALA A 63 -0.86 -4.31 11.80
N LEU A 64 -0.71 -3.01 11.57
CA LEU A 64 0.30 -2.17 12.21
C LEU A 64 -0.25 -1.62 13.53
N TYR A 65 0.16 -2.23 14.64
CA TYR A 65 -0.22 -1.79 15.99
C TYR A 65 1.00 -1.22 16.73
N PHE A 66 0.73 -0.23 17.60
CA PHE A 66 1.74 0.29 18.51
C PHE A 66 2.17 -0.82 19.48
N ASP A 67 3.47 -0.93 19.78
CA ASP A 67 4.08 -1.97 20.63
C ASP A 67 4.11 -3.41 20.05
N GLN A 68 3.71 -3.60 18.79
CA GLN A 68 3.79 -4.90 18.12
C GLN A 68 4.69 -4.86 16.89
N SER A 69 5.43 -5.94 16.66
CA SER A 69 6.20 -6.09 15.43
C SER A 69 5.25 -6.19 14.24
N PRO A 70 5.46 -5.40 13.17
CA PRO A 70 4.67 -5.49 11.94
C PRO A 70 4.65 -6.92 11.39
N PRO A 71 3.49 -7.53 11.14
CA PRO A 71 3.45 -8.85 10.51
C PRO A 71 3.86 -8.74 9.03
N ALA A 72 4.88 -9.49 8.64
CA ALA A 72 5.30 -9.58 7.25
C ALA A 72 4.36 -10.49 6.45
N LEU A 73 3.85 -9.99 5.33
CA LEU A 73 3.07 -10.76 4.38
C LEU A 73 3.98 -11.70 3.58
N ALA A 74 3.46 -12.88 3.23
CA ALA A 74 4.22 -13.84 2.44
C ALA A 74 4.43 -13.32 1.00
N SER A 75 5.54 -13.69 0.36
CA SER A 75 5.86 -13.24 -1.01
C SER A 75 4.75 -13.59 -2.02
N GLY A 76 4.13 -14.75 -1.87
CA GLY A 76 3.01 -15.21 -2.72
C GLY A 76 1.63 -14.62 -2.37
N GLU A 77 1.55 -13.79 -1.33
CA GLU A 77 0.27 -13.24 -0.87
C GLU A 77 -0.23 -12.15 -1.82
N VAL A 78 -1.53 -12.15 -2.07
CA VAL A 78 -2.18 -11.23 -3.03
C VAL A 78 -2.73 -10.02 -2.29
N LEU A 79 -2.27 -8.84 -2.68
CA LEU A 79 -2.73 -7.58 -2.14
C LEU A 79 -4.16 -7.28 -2.58
N GLN A 80 -4.99 -6.85 -1.63
CA GLN A 80 -6.41 -6.61 -1.85
C GLN A 80 -6.67 -5.19 -2.34
N ALA A 81 -7.59 -5.07 -3.29
CA ALA A 81 -8.09 -3.81 -3.82
C ALA A 81 -8.64 -2.91 -2.69
N GLY A 82 -8.32 -1.63 -2.73
CA GLY A 82 -8.76 -0.65 -1.74
C GLY A 82 -8.02 -0.70 -0.40
N GLN A 83 -7.11 -1.65 -0.18
CA GLN A 83 -6.30 -1.72 1.04
C GLN A 83 -4.99 -0.93 0.91
N ILE A 84 -4.44 -0.55 2.06
CA ILE A 84 -3.14 0.13 2.16
C ILE A 84 -2.11 -0.83 2.75
N TYR A 85 -0.97 -0.92 2.07
CA TYR A 85 0.16 -1.72 2.47
C TYR A 85 1.41 -0.85 2.60
N PHE A 86 2.28 -1.19 3.53
CA PHE A 86 3.55 -0.50 3.77
C PHE A 86 4.71 -1.42 3.39
N VAL A 87 5.66 -0.89 2.64
CA VAL A 87 6.96 -1.52 2.40
C VAL A 87 7.89 -1.04 3.50
N LEU A 88 8.36 -1.98 4.31
CA LEU A 88 9.18 -1.71 5.47
C LEU A 88 10.53 -2.40 5.30
N PRO A 89 11.65 -1.80 5.75
CA PRO A 89 12.94 -2.46 5.74
C PRO A 89 12.91 -3.72 6.60
N ALA A 90 13.47 -4.83 6.12
CA ALA A 90 13.57 -6.09 6.87
C ALA A 90 14.33 -5.94 8.20
N ALA A 91 15.12 -4.87 8.36
CA ALA A 91 15.72 -4.47 9.63
C ALA A 91 14.67 -4.24 10.74
N LEU A 92 13.44 -3.84 10.42
CA LEU A 92 12.34 -3.68 11.38
C LEU A 92 11.75 -5.01 11.86
N LEU A 93 11.98 -6.12 11.14
CA LEU A 93 11.56 -7.47 11.56
C LEU A 93 12.57 -8.13 12.49
N TRP A 94 13.87 -7.83 12.33
CA TRP A 94 14.94 -8.54 13.01
C TRP A 94 16.19 -7.67 13.25
N ARG A 95 16.25 -6.96 14.38
CA ARG A 95 17.33 -7.01 15.40
C ARG A 95 17.48 -5.69 16.17
N PRO A 96 17.92 -5.74 17.45
CA PRO A 96 18.56 -4.59 18.07
C PRO A 96 19.75 -4.14 17.20
N LEU A 97 19.85 -2.83 16.95
CA LEU A 97 20.92 -2.22 16.17
C LEU A 97 22.28 -2.74 16.67
N SER A 98 23.11 -3.25 15.75
CA SER A 98 24.50 -3.55 16.13
C SER A 98 25.22 -2.23 16.47
N SER A 99 26.23 -2.27 17.34
CA SER A 99 27.02 -1.07 17.68
C SER A 99 27.63 -0.40 16.44
N ALA A 100 27.96 -1.16 15.39
CA ALA A 100 28.45 -0.63 14.13
C ALA A 100 27.38 0.14 13.35
N GLU A 101 26.13 -0.34 13.36
CA GLU A 101 24.99 0.33 12.72
C GLU A 101 24.53 1.57 13.52
N MET A 102 24.69 1.56 14.85
CA MET A 102 24.43 2.74 15.67
C MET A 102 25.48 3.85 15.42
N ALA A 103 26.74 3.48 15.20
CA ALA A 103 27.81 4.42 14.91
C ALA A 103 27.70 5.06 13.51
N SER A 104 27.17 4.33 12.52
CA SER A 104 27.03 4.84 11.16
C SER A 104 25.91 5.86 10.98
N LEU A 105 24.92 5.88 11.89
CA LEU A 105 23.80 6.83 11.89
C LEU A 105 24.13 8.19 12.57
N ALA A 106 25.31 8.33 13.18
CA ALA A 106 25.69 9.51 13.96
C ALA A 106 26.54 10.53 13.17
N VAL A 107 26.25 10.74 11.88
CA VAL A 107 26.96 11.69 10.99
C VAL A 107 26.03 12.74 10.38
#